data_AF-A0A9Q0SJQ0-F1
#
_entry.id   AF-A0A9Q0SJQ0-F1
#
_cell.length_a   1.000
_cell.length_b   1.000
_cell.length_c   1.000
_cell.angle_alpha   90.00
_cell.angle_beta   90.00
_cell.angle_gamma   90.00
#
_symmetry.space_group_name_H-M   'P 1'
#
loop_
_entity.id
_entity.type
_entity.pdbx_description
1 polymer ?
#
loop_
_entity_poly.entity_id
_entity_poly.type
_entity_poly.pdbx_seq_one_letter_code
_entity_poly.pdbx_strand_id
1 'polypeptide(L)'
;MAALRYSLLLSFTLSALVSTVLAHNITDILSGFPEYSEFNKYLTQTKLADEINTRQTITVLALNNGAMSALAAKHPLSVIKNALSLLVVLDYFDPTKLHQISKGSTLSTTLYQTTGNAPGNLGFVNITDLQGGKVGFGSAAPGSKLESSYTKSVKQVPYNISILEISQPIIAPGILTAPAPTPSSVNMTALLEKAGCKTFASLLQTSGVIKMYQSAADKGLTIFAPNDEAFKAAGVPDLSKLTNAEVVSLLQYHATASYSPFGSLKN
;
A
#
# COMPACT_ATOMS: atom_id res chain seq x y z
N MET A 1 30.88 8.46 69.33
CA MET A 1 30.90 7.38 68.30
C MET A 1 29.62 6.57 68.48
N ALA A 2 28.71 6.34 67.55
CA ALA A 2 28.52 6.73 66.15
C ALA A 2 27.00 6.72 65.91
N ALA A 3 26.45 7.68 65.17
CA ALA A 3 25.04 7.70 64.79
C ALA A 3 24.92 7.18 63.35
N LEU A 4 24.28 6.02 63.21
CA LEU A 4 24.08 5.28 61.97
C LEU A 4 23.00 5.97 61.12
N ARG A 5 23.39 6.55 59.98
CA ARG A 5 22.47 7.15 59.01
C ARG A 5 21.94 6.08 58.07
N TYR A 6 20.63 5.81 58.12
CA TYR A 6 19.94 5.00 57.10
C TYR A 6 19.61 5.87 55.89
N SER A 7 20.31 5.63 54.77
CA SER A 7 19.95 6.20 53.47
C SER A 7 18.93 5.28 52.78
N LEU A 8 17.70 5.76 52.64
CA LEU A 8 16.62 5.10 51.90
C LEU A 8 16.84 5.34 50.40
N LEU A 9 17.37 4.35 49.66
CA LEU A 9 17.45 4.37 48.21
C LEU A 9 16.10 3.90 47.62
N LEU A 10 15.35 4.84 47.03
CA LEU A 10 14.13 4.55 46.28
C LEU A 10 14.52 4.07 44.87
N SER A 11 14.58 2.76 44.65
CA SER A 11 14.83 2.17 43.34
C SER A 11 13.56 2.26 42.46
N PHE A 12 13.55 3.19 41.51
CA PHE A 12 12.51 3.31 40.48
C PHE A 12 12.77 2.25 39.39
N THR A 13 12.12 1.09 39.50
CA THR A 13 12.17 0.05 38.47
C THR A 13 11.34 0.47 37.27
N LEU A 14 11.99 1.02 36.24
CA LEU A 14 11.38 1.24 34.92
C LEU A 14 11.18 -0.12 34.24
N SER A 15 10.00 -0.72 34.41
CA SER A 15 9.59 -1.87 33.60
C SER A 15 9.39 -1.41 32.16
N ALA A 16 10.39 -1.64 31.30
CA ALA A 16 10.21 -1.55 29.86
C ALA A 16 9.28 -2.70 29.44
N LEU A 17 8.01 -2.37 29.14
CA LEU A 17 7.10 -3.28 28.44
C LEU A 17 7.73 -3.62 27.08
N VAL A 18 8.29 -4.83 26.97
CA VAL A 18 8.69 -5.40 25.69
C VAL A 18 7.40 -5.77 24.97
N SER A 19 6.89 -4.87 24.13
CA SER A 19 5.78 -5.17 23.23
C SER A 19 6.28 -6.20 22.21
N THR A 20 5.90 -7.47 22.39
CA THR A 20 6.09 -8.48 21.35
C THR A 20 5.31 -8.04 20.12
N VAL A 21 6.03 -7.74 19.03
CA VAL A 21 5.42 -7.38 17.74
C VAL A 21 4.77 -8.64 17.17
N LEU A 22 3.45 -8.76 17.34
CA LEU A 22 2.69 -9.74 16.57
C LEU A 22 2.64 -9.24 15.12
N ALA A 23 3.34 -9.92 14.21
CA ALA A 23 3.07 -9.74 12.79
C ALA A 23 1.60 -10.11 12.52
N HIS A 24 0.79 -9.18 12.03
CA HIS A 24 -0.58 -9.49 11.62
C HIS A 24 -0.58 -10.08 10.21
N ASN A 25 -1.51 -11.00 9.99
CA ASN A 25 -1.87 -11.42 8.64
C ASN A 25 -3.33 -11.05 8.38
N ILE A 26 -3.56 -10.11 7.46
CA ILE A 26 -4.90 -9.63 7.13
C ILE A 26 -5.80 -10.73 6.60
N THR A 27 -5.28 -11.66 5.79
CA THR A 27 -6.09 -12.72 5.18
C THR A 27 -6.52 -13.75 6.21
N ASP A 28 -5.63 -14.08 7.16
CA ASP A 28 -5.92 -14.99 8.27
C ASP A 28 -6.93 -14.36 9.22
N ILE A 29 -6.77 -13.07 9.55
CA ILE A 29 -7.73 -12.36 10.40
C ILE A 29 -9.12 -12.35 9.75
N LEU A 30 -9.21 -12.00 8.46
CA LEU A 30 -10.48 -11.92 7.74
C LEU A 30 -11.11 -13.30 7.47
N SER A 31 -10.34 -14.39 7.49
CA SER A 31 -10.88 -15.74 7.32
C SER A 31 -11.87 -16.14 8.44
N GLY A 32 -11.75 -15.53 9.62
CA GLY A 32 -12.69 -15.70 10.73
C GLY A 32 -14.05 -14.99 10.55
N PHE A 33 -14.23 -14.22 9.46
CA PHE A 33 -15.40 -13.36 9.25
C PHE A 33 -16.00 -13.57 7.85
N PRO A 34 -16.99 -14.47 7.71
CA PRO A 34 -17.57 -14.82 6.41
C PRO A 34 -18.18 -13.64 5.64
N GLU A 35 -18.61 -12.58 6.32
CA GLU A 35 -19.17 -11.37 5.68
C GLU A 35 -18.15 -10.55 4.87
N TYR A 36 -16.85 -10.84 5.00
CA TYR A 36 -15.76 -10.18 4.26
C TYR A 36 -15.00 -11.13 3.32
N SER A 37 -15.55 -12.30 3.01
CA SER A 37 -14.89 -13.29 2.16
C SER A 37 -14.53 -12.76 0.76
N GLU A 38 -15.38 -11.96 0.13
CA GLU A 38 -15.07 -11.33 -1.16
C GLU A 38 -13.97 -10.28 -1.02
N PHE A 39 -14.01 -9.46 0.04
CA PHE A 39 -12.95 -8.48 0.31
C PHE A 39 -11.60 -9.17 0.50
N ASN A 40 -11.55 -10.25 1.30
CA ASN A 40 -10.36 -11.06 1.53
C ASN A 40 -9.82 -11.70 0.24
N LYS A 41 -10.72 -12.25 -0.59
CA LYS A 41 -10.38 -12.80 -1.91
C LYS A 41 -9.74 -11.76 -2.82
N TYR A 42 -10.28 -10.54 -2.92
CA TYR A 42 -9.68 -9.50 -3.74
C TYR A 42 -8.36 -8.95 -3.17
N LEU A 43 -8.21 -8.85 -1.85
CA LEU A 43 -6.91 -8.54 -1.23
C LEU A 43 -5.84 -9.56 -1.63
N THR A 44 -6.21 -10.85 -1.67
CA THR A 44 -5.33 -11.95 -2.07
C THR A 44 -5.01 -11.90 -3.56
N GLN A 45 -6.03 -11.81 -4.42
CA GLN A 45 -5.87 -11.81 -5.88
C GLN A 45 -5.06 -10.61 -6.40
N THR A 46 -5.20 -9.46 -5.76
CA THR A 46 -4.45 -8.24 -6.12
C THR A 46 -3.06 -8.18 -5.50
N LYS A 47 -2.72 -9.17 -4.65
CA LYS A 47 -1.53 -9.19 -3.79
C LYS A 47 -1.40 -7.99 -2.85
N LEU A 48 -2.50 -7.26 -2.61
CA LEU A 48 -2.49 -6.15 -1.66
C LEU A 48 -2.34 -6.66 -0.22
N ALA A 49 -2.79 -7.88 0.06
CA ALA A 49 -2.56 -8.56 1.34
C ALA A 49 -1.06 -8.58 1.72
N ASP A 50 -0.17 -8.90 0.77
CA ASP A 50 1.27 -8.93 0.99
C ASP A 50 1.79 -7.55 1.40
N GLU A 51 1.29 -6.49 0.78
CA GLU A 51 1.67 -5.11 1.13
C GLU A 51 1.17 -4.74 2.54
N ILE A 52 -0.09 -5.03 2.84
CA ILE A 52 -0.73 -4.77 4.15
C ILE A 52 0.04 -5.47 5.29
N ASN A 53 0.43 -6.73 5.07
CA ASN A 53 1.12 -7.56 6.06
C ASN A 53 2.54 -7.07 6.38
N THR A 54 3.15 -6.26 5.51
CA THR A 54 4.46 -5.62 5.78
C THR A 54 4.38 -4.26 6.44
N ARG A 55 3.18 -3.71 6.62
CA ARG A 55 2.98 -2.43 7.32
C ARG A 55 2.71 -2.67 8.78
N GLN A 56 3.11 -1.70 9.59
CA GLN A 56 2.71 -1.57 10.99
C GLN A 56 1.88 -0.30 11.12
N THR A 57 1.01 -0.25 12.13
CA THR A 57 0.19 0.92 12.45
C THR A 57 -0.71 1.33 11.29
N ILE A 58 -1.66 0.47 10.96
CA ILE A 58 -2.58 0.69 9.84
C ILE A 58 -4.04 0.52 10.25
N THR A 59 -4.92 1.13 9.47
CA THR A 59 -6.36 0.90 9.54
C THR A 59 -6.85 0.39 8.19
N VAL A 60 -7.46 -0.80 8.18
CA VAL A 60 -8.08 -1.40 7.00
C VAL A 60 -9.57 -1.11 7.06
N LEU A 61 -10.05 -0.33 6.10
CA LEU A 61 -11.47 -0.05 5.91
C LEU A 61 -12.10 -1.17 5.08
N ALA A 62 -12.70 -2.14 5.77
CA ALA A 62 -13.27 -3.34 5.18
C ALA A 62 -14.64 -3.07 4.55
N LEU A 63 -14.87 -3.68 3.39
CA LEU A 63 -16.17 -3.71 2.72
C LEU A 63 -16.81 -5.08 2.94
N ASN A 64 -18.09 -5.10 3.31
CA ASN A 64 -18.85 -6.36 3.32
C ASN A 64 -18.99 -6.93 1.90
N ASN A 65 -19.39 -8.20 1.80
CA ASN A 65 -19.53 -8.92 0.53
C ASN A 65 -20.44 -8.19 -0.48
N GLY A 66 -21.50 -7.54 -0.02
CA GLY A 66 -22.43 -6.79 -0.88
C GLY A 66 -21.75 -5.58 -1.54
N ALA A 67 -21.13 -4.72 -0.72
CA ALA A 67 -20.41 -3.54 -1.19
C ALA A 67 -19.21 -3.91 -2.07
N MET A 68 -18.46 -4.96 -1.69
CA MET A 68 -17.31 -5.43 -2.47
C MET A 68 -17.73 -6.00 -3.83
N SER A 69 -18.79 -6.81 -3.89
CA SER A 69 -19.29 -7.38 -5.14
C SER A 69 -19.79 -6.29 -6.09
N ALA A 70 -20.49 -5.27 -5.56
CA ALA A 70 -20.96 -4.13 -6.35
C ALA A 70 -19.81 -3.30 -6.94
N LEU A 71 -18.69 -3.18 -6.22
CA LEU A 71 -17.48 -2.55 -6.73
C LEU A 71 -16.83 -3.42 -7.81
N ALA A 72 -16.62 -4.71 -7.53
CA ALA A 72 -15.91 -5.60 -8.44
C ALA A 72 -16.65 -5.86 -9.75
N ALA A 73 -17.98 -5.87 -9.73
CA ALA A 73 -18.79 -6.08 -10.94
C ALA A 73 -18.61 -4.99 -12.01
N LYS A 74 -18.14 -3.80 -11.62
CA LYS A 74 -18.04 -2.63 -12.51
C LYS A 74 -16.62 -2.32 -12.97
N HIS A 75 -15.63 -3.01 -12.42
CA HIS A 75 -14.23 -2.59 -12.56
C HIS A 75 -13.28 -3.79 -12.76
N PRO A 76 -12.24 -3.63 -13.59
CA PRO A 76 -11.21 -4.66 -13.73
C PRO A 76 -10.32 -4.74 -12.48
N LEU A 77 -9.58 -5.85 -12.36
CA LEU A 77 -8.76 -6.15 -11.18
C LEU A 77 -7.72 -5.06 -10.85
N SER A 78 -7.17 -4.38 -11.85
CA SER A 78 -6.22 -3.27 -11.67
C SER A 78 -6.87 -2.07 -10.97
N VAL A 79 -8.10 -1.72 -11.34
CA VAL A 79 -8.87 -0.65 -10.69
C VAL A 79 -9.32 -1.08 -9.30
N ILE A 80 -9.73 -2.35 -9.14
CA ILE A 80 -10.05 -2.92 -7.83
C ILE A 80 -8.86 -2.80 -6.89
N LYS A 81 -7.64 -3.14 -7.35
CA LYS A 81 -6.43 -2.99 -6.54
C LYS A 81 -6.27 -1.56 -6.03
N ASN A 82 -6.33 -0.58 -6.93
CA ASN A 82 -6.16 0.83 -6.56
C ASN A 82 -7.23 1.29 -5.57
N ALA A 83 -8.49 0.87 -5.78
CA ALA A 83 -9.59 1.16 -4.87
C ALA A 83 -9.34 0.55 -3.48
N LEU A 84 -8.91 -0.71 -3.41
CA LEU A 84 -8.57 -1.36 -2.14
C LEU A 84 -7.36 -0.71 -1.46
N SER A 85 -6.35 -0.26 -2.22
CA SER A 85 -5.20 0.46 -1.67
C SER A 85 -5.60 1.80 -1.04
N LEU A 86 -6.67 2.45 -1.52
CA LEU A 86 -7.21 3.66 -0.89
C LEU A 86 -7.92 3.34 0.44
N LEU A 87 -8.43 2.13 0.60
CA LEU A 87 -9.09 1.68 1.83
C LEU A 87 -8.11 1.24 2.93
N VAL A 88 -6.81 1.26 2.67
CA VAL A 88 -5.77 0.97 3.67
C VAL A 88 -5.11 2.26 4.11
N VAL A 89 -5.49 2.76 5.27
CA VAL A 89 -4.96 3.99 5.88
C VAL A 89 -3.67 3.67 6.63
N LEU A 90 -2.64 4.48 6.43
CA LEU A 90 -1.31 4.34 7.03
C LEU A 90 -1.18 5.01 8.40
N ASP A 91 -2.28 4.97 9.16
CA ASP A 91 -2.36 5.42 10.54
C ASP A 91 -3.36 4.52 11.29
N TYR A 92 -3.26 4.48 12.61
CA TYR A 92 -4.11 3.66 13.47
C TYR A 92 -5.29 4.46 14.01
N PHE A 93 -6.49 4.10 13.56
CA PHE A 93 -7.78 4.56 14.03
C PHE A 93 -8.59 3.38 14.58
N ASP A 94 -8.97 3.49 15.85
CA ASP A 94 -9.99 2.66 16.47
C ASP A 94 -11.29 3.49 16.64
N PRO A 95 -12.41 2.88 17.05
CA PRO A 95 -13.66 3.62 17.22
C PRO A 95 -13.53 4.82 18.17
N THR A 96 -12.71 4.72 19.21
CA THR A 96 -12.47 5.80 20.16
C THR A 96 -11.75 6.97 19.50
N LYS A 97 -10.67 6.69 18.77
CA LYS A 97 -9.88 7.70 18.05
C LYS A 97 -10.70 8.38 16.95
N LEU A 98 -11.58 7.65 16.27
CA LEU A 98 -12.45 8.23 15.25
C LEU A 98 -13.38 9.32 15.82
N HIS A 99 -13.83 9.19 17.07
CA HIS A 99 -14.64 10.20 17.77
C HIS A 99 -13.82 11.24 18.54
N GLN A 100 -12.49 11.13 18.50
CA GLN A 100 -11.56 12.05 19.16
C GLN A 100 -10.70 12.82 18.15
N ILE A 101 -11.14 12.87 16.89
CA ILE A 101 -10.44 13.60 15.85
C ILE A 101 -10.44 15.09 16.19
N SER A 102 -9.25 15.65 16.39
CA SER A 102 -9.08 17.08 16.66
C SER A 102 -9.64 17.91 15.50
N LYS A 103 -10.47 18.92 15.82
CA LYS A 103 -11.21 19.76 14.86
C LYS A 103 -12.27 19.02 14.03
N GLY A 104 -12.60 17.78 14.40
CA GLY A 104 -13.66 16.99 13.78
C GLY A 104 -13.33 16.40 12.41
N SER A 105 -12.17 16.71 11.80
CA SER A 105 -11.77 16.13 10.52
C SER A 105 -10.25 16.01 10.40
N THR A 106 -9.77 14.96 9.74
CA THR A 106 -8.35 14.74 9.44
C THR A 106 -8.16 14.13 8.06
N LEU A 107 -7.02 14.43 7.43
CA LEU A 107 -6.59 13.80 6.19
C LEU A 107 -5.54 12.75 6.52
N SER A 108 -5.77 11.51 6.07
CA SER A 108 -4.87 10.40 6.35
C SER A 108 -4.34 9.78 5.06
N THR A 109 -3.04 9.53 5.03
CA THR A 109 -2.34 8.89 3.92
C THR A 109 -2.78 7.44 3.79
N THR A 110 -2.94 6.95 2.55
CA THR A 110 -3.28 5.55 2.28
C THR A 110 -2.16 4.81 1.56
N LEU A 111 -2.24 3.49 1.46
CA LEU A 111 -1.33 2.72 0.62
C LEU A 111 -1.35 3.20 -0.84
N TYR A 112 -2.50 3.67 -1.34
CA TYR A 112 -2.58 4.17 -2.71
C TYR A 112 -1.64 5.36 -2.95
N GLN A 113 -1.49 6.26 -1.97
CA GLN A 113 -0.55 7.39 -2.08
C GLN A 113 0.90 6.92 -2.25
N THR A 114 1.27 5.78 -1.64
CA THR A 114 2.64 5.25 -1.71
C THR A 114 3.02 4.68 -3.07
N THR A 115 2.03 4.46 -3.95
CA THR A 115 2.28 4.00 -5.32
C THR A 115 2.87 5.09 -6.22
N GLY A 116 2.76 6.37 -5.83
CA GLY A 116 3.14 7.51 -6.67
C GLY A 116 2.19 7.78 -7.86
N ASN A 117 1.13 6.97 -8.01
CA ASN A 117 0.11 7.13 -9.05
C ASN A 117 -1.02 8.10 -8.64
N ALA A 118 -1.00 8.58 -7.40
CA ALA A 118 -1.97 9.53 -6.85
C ALA A 118 -1.41 10.97 -6.93
N PRO A 119 -1.77 11.77 -7.96
CA PRO A 119 -1.36 13.16 -8.01
C PRO A 119 -2.00 13.95 -6.87
N GLY A 120 -1.20 14.77 -6.18
CA GLY A 120 -1.68 15.60 -5.07
C GLY A 120 -2.32 14.79 -3.95
N ASN A 121 -3.56 15.15 -3.59
CA ASN A 121 -4.27 14.55 -2.45
C ASN A 121 -5.17 13.35 -2.83
N LEU A 122 -5.09 12.82 -4.06
CA LEU A 122 -5.98 11.73 -4.50
C LEU A 122 -5.76 10.41 -3.74
N GLY A 123 -4.63 10.22 -3.07
CA GLY A 123 -4.33 9.06 -2.24
C GLY A 123 -4.57 9.28 -0.75
N PHE A 124 -5.21 10.38 -0.36
CA PHE A 124 -5.59 10.63 1.01
C PHE A 124 -7.08 10.38 1.20
N VAL A 125 -7.42 9.86 2.38
CA VAL A 125 -8.80 9.73 2.85
C VAL A 125 -9.07 10.82 3.86
N ASN A 126 -10.17 11.54 3.65
CA ASN A 126 -10.73 12.44 4.65
C ASN A 126 -11.60 11.62 5.62
N ILE A 127 -11.28 11.73 6.90
CA ILE A 127 -12.00 11.10 8.00
C ILE A 127 -12.61 12.21 8.84
N THR A 128 -13.93 12.20 8.99
CA THR A 128 -14.67 13.26 9.67
C THR A 128 -15.58 12.67 10.73
N ASP A 129 -15.46 13.15 11.97
CA ASP A 129 -16.41 12.87 13.03
C ASP A 129 -17.66 13.73 12.81
N LEU A 130 -18.78 13.07 12.56
CA LEU A 130 -20.06 13.68 12.22
C LEU A 130 -20.96 13.72 13.46
N GLN A 131 -21.91 14.66 13.45
CA GLN A 131 -22.91 14.75 14.52
C GLN A 131 -23.74 13.45 14.63
N GLY A 132 -24.09 13.09 15.87
CA GLY A 132 -24.87 11.89 16.16
C GLY A 132 -24.04 10.60 16.27
N GLY A 133 -22.75 10.71 16.58
CA GLY A 133 -21.88 9.55 16.80
C GLY A 133 -21.57 8.76 15.53
N LYS A 134 -21.61 9.43 14.37
CA LYS A 134 -21.28 8.83 13.07
C LYS A 134 -19.91 9.31 12.64
N VAL A 135 -19.20 8.50 11.87
CA VAL A 135 -17.92 8.89 11.28
C VAL A 135 -18.03 8.70 9.77
N GLY A 136 -17.71 9.74 9.02
CA GLY A 136 -17.70 9.75 7.56
C GLY A 136 -16.29 9.56 7.01
N PHE A 137 -16.21 8.86 5.89
CA PHE A 137 -15.01 8.68 5.09
C PHE A 137 -15.26 9.14 3.65
N GLY A 138 -14.27 9.80 3.07
CA GLY A 138 -14.33 10.26 1.69
C GLY A 138 -12.95 10.48 1.10
N SER A 139 -12.91 10.67 -0.21
CA SER A 139 -11.68 11.06 -0.91
C SER A 139 -11.28 12.48 -0.49
N ALA A 140 -9.97 12.74 -0.37
CA ALA A 140 -9.47 14.10 -0.14
C ALA A 140 -9.39 14.96 -1.41
N ALA A 141 -9.82 14.43 -2.56
CA ALA A 141 -9.88 15.21 -3.80
C ALA A 141 -10.88 16.38 -3.69
N PRO A 142 -10.60 17.54 -4.29
CA PRO A 142 -11.51 18.69 -4.28
C PRO A 142 -12.91 18.32 -4.76
N GLY A 143 -13.94 18.71 -3.98
CA GLY A 143 -15.35 18.44 -4.29
C GLY A 143 -15.83 17.02 -4.00
N SER A 144 -15.00 16.16 -3.40
CA SER A 144 -15.41 14.81 -2.99
C SER A 144 -16.41 14.84 -1.84
N LYS A 145 -17.34 13.89 -1.83
CA LYS A 145 -18.34 13.73 -0.77
C LYS A 145 -17.90 12.71 0.29
N LEU A 146 -18.41 12.89 1.51
CA LEU A 146 -18.28 11.95 2.63
C LEU A 146 -19.48 10.98 2.62
N GLU A 147 -19.54 10.07 1.64
CA GLU A 147 -20.67 9.14 1.50
C GLU A 147 -20.45 7.83 2.25
N SER A 148 -19.19 7.44 2.47
CA SER A 148 -18.88 6.23 3.23
C SER A 148 -18.93 6.50 4.72
N SER A 149 -19.48 5.58 5.51
CA SER A 149 -19.66 5.76 6.95
C SER A 149 -19.18 4.56 7.74
N TYR A 150 -18.58 4.83 8.89
CA TYR A 150 -18.23 3.81 9.88
C TYR A 150 -19.49 3.03 10.28
N THR A 151 -19.40 1.71 10.27
CA THR A 151 -20.50 0.81 10.64
C THR A 151 -20.18 0.07 11.93
N LYS A 152 -19.09 -0.70 11.96
CA LYS A 152 -18.67 -1.45 13.15
C LYS A 152 -17.17 -1.73 13.12
N SER A 153 -16.61 -2.05 14.28
CA SER A 153 -15.24 -2.56 14.37
C SER A 153 -15.25 -4.08 14.19
N VAL A 154 -14.40 -4.58 13.31
CA VAL A 154 -14.27 -6.01 13.00
C VAL A 154 -13.19 -6.65 13.87
N LYS A 155 -12.01 -6.03 13.89
CA LYS A 155 -10.87 -6.49 14.68
C LYS A 155 -10.02 -5.29 15.08
N GLN A 156 -9.52 -5.31 16.31
CA GLN A 156 -8.53 -4.35 16.79
C GLN A 156 -7.37 -5.10 17.41
N VAL A 157 -6.17 -4.79 16.96
CA VAL A 157 -4.92 -5.13 17.62
C VAL A 157 -4.27 -3.79 17.96
N PRO A 158 -4.37 -3.34 19.22
CA PRO A 158 -3.93 -2.01 19.64
C PRO A 158 -2.54 -1.65 19.11
N TYR A 159 -2.44 -0.45 18.54
CA TYR A 159 -1.20 0.12 17.97
C TYR A 159 -0.60 -0.64 16.78
N ASN A 160 -1.29 -1.65 16.23
CA ASN A 160 -0.80 -2.44 15.12
C ASN A 160 -1.75 -2.41 13.91
N ILE A 161 -2.91 -3.04 14.03
CA ILE A 161 -3.91 -3.09 12.97
C ILE A 161 -5.32 -2.89 13.52
N SER A 162 -6.09 -2.03 12.88
CA SER A 162 -7.51 -1.86 13.12
C SER A 162 -8.27 -2.18 11.84
N ILE A 163 -9.29 -3.05 11.92
CA ILE A 163 -10.17 -3.38 10.80
C ILE A 163 -11.55 -2.84 11.13
N LEU A 164 -12.02 -1.89 10.33
CA LEU A 164 -13.28 -1.19 10.52
C LEU A 164 -14.16 -1.40 9.29
N GLU A 165 -15.41 -1.81 9.49
CA GLU A 165 -16.38 -1.88 8.41
C GLU A 165 -16.86 -0.48 8.04
N ILE A 166 -16.86 -0.19 6.74
CA ILE A 166 -17.47 1.00 6.17
C ILE A 166 -18.65 0.62 5.27
N SER A 167 -19.64 1.50 5.18
CA SER A 167 -20.90 1.23 4.47
C SER A 167 -20.74 1.08 2.96
N GLN A 168 -19.76 1.76 2.36
CA GLN A 168 -19.52 1.72 0.91
C GLN A 168 -18.08 2.09 0.54
N PRO A 169 -17.60 1.74 -0.68
CA PRO A 169 -16.27 2.12 -1.14
C PRO A 169 -16.07 3.64 -1.17
N ILE A 170 -14.84 4.09 -0.92
CA ILE A 170 -14.48 5.50 -1.07
C ILE A 170 -14.23 5.80 -2.55
N ILE A 171 -15.01 6.74 -3.09
CA ILE A 171 -14.92 7.15 -4.49
C ILE A 171 -13.92 8.29 -4.63
N ALA A 172 -12.75 8.02 -5.19
CA ALA A 172 -11.79 9.05 -5.59
C ALA A 172 -11.86 9.28 -7.12
N PRO A 173 -12.04 10.54 -7.57
CA PRO A 173 -11.94 10.88 -8.99
C PRO A 173 -10.61 10.39 -9.58
N GLY A 174 -10.66 9.71 -10.72
CA GLY A 174 -9.46 9.18 -11.39
C GLY A 174 -8.95 7.84 -10.86
N ILE A 175 -9.53 7.27 -9.80
CA ILE A 175 -9.29 5.85 -9.43
C ILE A 175 -10.36 4.96 -10.07
N LEU A 176 -11.64 5.28 -9.83
CA LEU A 176 -12.78 4.47 -10.28
C LEU A 176 -13.34 4.93 -11.63
N THR A 177 -13.03 6.16 -12.03
CA THR A 177 -13.50 6.77 -13.29
C THR A 177 -12.42 6.84 -14.36
N ALA A 178 -11.16 6.51 -14.02
CA ALA A 178 -10.11 6.44 -15.03
C ALA A 178 -10.35 5.22 -15.94
N PRO A 179 -10.16 5.37 -17.26
CA PRO A 179 -10.08 4.22 -18.16
C PRO A 179 -9.08 3.23 -17.59
N ALA A 180 -9.45 1.95 -17.57
CA ALA A 180 -8.53 0.90 -17.15
C ALA A 180 -7.23 1.06 -17.95
N PRO A 181 -6.05 1.10 -17.29
CA PRO A 181 -4.80 1.27 -18.01
C PRO A 181 -4.66 0.10 -18.98
N THR A 182 -4.73 0.39 -20.28
CA THR A 182 -4.34 -0.57 -21.29
C THR A 182 -2.83 -0.77 -21.17
N PRO A 183 -2.30 -1.99 -21.29
CA PRO A 183 -0.86 -2.23 -21.17
C PRO A 183 -0.03 -1.38 -22.14
N SER A 184 -0.60 -1.08 -23.32
CA SER A 184 -0.02 -0.22 -24.35
C SER A 184 0.05 1.27 -23.99
N SER A 185 -0.66 1.73 -22.96
CA SER A 185 -0.65 3.15 -22.55
C SER A 185 0.37 3.48 -21.47
N VAL A 186 1.05 2.47 -20.91
CA VAL A 186 2.11 2.70 -19.91
C VAL A 186 3.43 2.91 -20.64
N ASN A 187 3.88 4.16 -20.73
CA ASN A 187 5.24 4.45 -21.17
C ASN A 187 6.23 4.04 -20.07
N MET A 188 6.62 2.75 -20.08
CA MET A 188 7.55 2.18 -19.11
C MET A 188 8.87 2.93 -19.04
N THR A 189 9.36 3.45 -20.18
CA THR A 189 10.57 4.27 -20.21
C THR A 189 10.41 5.51 -19.35
N ALA A 190 9.32 6.26 -19.54
CA ALA A 190 9.06 7.49 -18.78
C ALA A 190 8.92 7.21 -17.27
N LEU A 191 8.35 6.05 -16.89
CA LEU A 191 8.28 5.63 -15.49
C LEU A 191 9.67 5.34 -14.91
N LEU A 192 10.50 4.59 -15.64
CA LEU A 192 11.87 4.27 -15.22
C LEU A 192 12.74 5.54 -15.12
N GLU A 193 12.62 6.46 -16.07
CA GLU A 193 13.32 7.74 -16.04
C GLU A 193 12.90 8.60 -14.84
N LYS A 194 11.59 8.68 -14.56
CA LYS A 194 11.06 9.38 -13.38
C LYS A 194 11.55 8.75 -12.07
N ALA A 195 11.74 7.43 -12.06
CA ALA A 195 12.32 6.69 -10.94
C ALA A 195 13.86 6.82 -10.82
N GLY A 196 14.53 7.58 -11.71
CA GLY A 196 15.99 7.77 -11.68
C GLY A 196 16.79 6.63 -12.30
N CYS A 197 16.16 5.81 -13.14
CA CYS A 197 16.76 4.66 -13.83
C CYS A 197 16.97 4.97 -15.33
N LYS A 198 17.52 6.14 -15.67
CA LYS A 198 17.59 6.62 -17.06
C LYS A 198 18.50 5.76 -17.93
N THR A 199 19.63 5.34 -17.40
CA THR A 199 20.60 4.46 -18.06
C THR A 199 19.95 3.13 -18.40
N PHE A 200 19.27 2.52 -17.42
CA PHE A 200 18.54 1.27 -17.61
C PHE A 200 17.41 1.41 -18.65
N ALA A 201 16.64 2.50 -18.57
CA ALA A 201 15.57 2.78 -19.53
C ALA A 201 16.10 2.90 -20.96
N SER A 202 17.23 3.58 -21.15
CA SER A 202 17.91 3.71 -22.45
C SER A 202 18.39 2.35 -22.98
N LEU A 203 18.99 1.51 -22.12
CA LEU A 203 19.43 0.16 -22.50
C LEU A 203 18.27 -0.74 -22.92
N LEU A 204 17.12 -0.66 -22.25
CA LEU A 204 15.91 -1.40 -22.64
C LEU A 204 15.39 -0.97 -24.02
N GLN A 205 15.48 0.31 -24.34
CA GLN A 205 15.08 0.84 -25.66
C GLN A 205 16.03 0.39 -26.75
N THR A 206 17.34 0.57 -26.56
CA THR A 206 18.36 0.27 -27.58
C THR A 206 18.50 -1.23 -27.86
N SER A 207 18.36 -2.08 -26.84
CA SER A 207 18.38 -3.55 -26.98
C SER A 207 17.07 -4.14 -27.51
N GLY A 208 15.96 -3.40 -27.46
CA GLY A 208 14.63 -3.88 -27.85
C GLY A 208 13.90 -4.72 -26.79
N VAL A 209 14.51 -5.00 -25.64
CA VAL A 209 13.91 -5.77 -24.52
C VAL A 209 12.65 -5.08 -23.99
N ILE A 210 12.51 -3.77 -24.17
CA ILE A 210 11.31 -3.02 -23.80
C ILE A 210 10.01 -3.61 -24.38
N LYS A 211 10.05 -4.20 -25.59
CA LYS A 211 8.88 -4.86 -26.21
C LYS A 211 8.48 -6.14 -25.49
N MET A 212 9.48 -6.89 -24.99
CA MET A 212 9.24 -8.09 -24.18
C MET A 212 8.59 -7.71 -22.85
N TYR A 213 9.06 -6.63 -22.21
CA TYR A 213 8.48 -6.13 -20.97
C TYR A 213 7.04 -5.66 -21.17
N GLN A 214 6.78 -4.91 -22.24
CA GLN A 214 5.42 -4.51 -22.60
C GLN A 214 4.49 -5.71 -22.79
N SER A 215 4.96 -6.76 -23.48
CA SER A 215 4.18 -7.98 -23.70
C SER A 215 3.96 -8.80 -22.41
N ALA A 216 4.91 -8.75 -21.49
CA ALA A 216 4.82 -9.45 -20.21
C ALA A 216 3.97 -8.70 -19.16
N ALA A 217 3.86 -7.37 -19.27
CA ALA A 217 3.11 -6.56 -18.32
C ALA A 217 1.62 -6.94 -18.23
N ASP A 218 1.02 -7.40 -19.33
CA ASP A 218 -0.36 -7.91 -19.37
C ASP A 218 -0.58 -9.07 -18.40
N LYS A 219 0.46 -9.89 -18.19
CA LYS A 219 0.43 -11.09 -17.34
C LYS A 219 1.03 -10.84 -15.96
N GLY A 220 1.45 -9.61 -15.69
CA GLY A 220 2.17 -9.21 -14.49
C GLY A 220 3.69 -9.24 -14.71
N LEU A 221 4.34 -8.11 -14.43
CA LEU A 221 5.78 -7.93 -14.56
C LEU A 221 6.31 -7.20 -13.32
N THR A 222 7.38 -7.71 -12.74
CA THR A 222 8.18 -7.00 -11.73
C THR A 222 9.57 -6.74 -12.29
N ILE A 223 9.96 -5.48 -12.37
CA ILE A 223 11.26 -5.02 -12.87
C ILE A 223 12.10 -4.55 -11.68
N PHE A 224 13.27 -5.13 -11.51
CA PHE A 224 14.32 -4.72 -10.58
C PHE A 224 15.24 -3.72 -11.28
N ALA A 225 14.77 -2.48 -11.44
CA ALA A 225 15.51 -1.48 -12.20
C ALA A 225 16.68 -0.89 -11.38
N PRO A 226 17.94 -1.08 -11.80
CA PRO A 226 19.07 -0.38 -11.20
C PRO A 226 18.98 1.13 -11.47
N ASN A 227 19.24 1.94 -10.44
CA ASN A 227 19.34 3.39 -10.60
C ASN A 227 20.64 3.77 -11.32
N ASP A 228 20.76 5.03 -11.75
CA ASP A 228 21.95 5.50 -12.48
C ASP A 228 23.25 5.43 -11.66
N GLU A 229 23.16 5.42 -10.33
CA GLU A 229 24.31 5.25 -9.43
C GLU A 229 24.80 3.80 -9.39
N ALA A 230 23.89 2.82 -9.48
CA ALA A 230 24.23 1.41 -9.51
C ALA A 230 25.10 1.06 -10.72
N PHE A 231 24.96 1.75 -11.85
CA PHE A 231 25.84 1.59 -13.02
C PHE A 231 27.26 2.14 -12.82
N LYS A 232 27.47 3.00 -11.82
CA LYS A 232 28.77 3.60 -11.49
C LYS A 232 29.45 2.91 -10.31
N ALA A 233 28.79 1.92 -9.70
CA ALA A 233 29.30 1.22 -8.54
C ALA A 233 30.55 0.38 -8.88
N ALA A 234 31.44 0.24 -7.90
CA ALA A 234 32.64 -0.59 -8.05
C ALA A 234 32.25 -2.07 -8.27
N GLY A 235 32.87 -2.72 -9.25
CA GLY A 235 32.60 -4.13 -9.59
C GLY A 235 31.56 -4.36 -10.69
N VAL A 236 30.94 -3.29 -11.22
CA VAL A 236 30.03 -3.38 -12.37
C VAL A 236 30.84 -3.58 -13.66
N PRO A 237 30.53 -4.58 -14.49
CA PRO A 237 31.17 -4.75 -15.79
C PRO A 237 30.97 -3.52 -16.68
N ASP A 238 32.01 -3.15 -17.44
CA ASP A 238 31.89 -2.11 -18.46
C ASP A 238 30.91 -2.58 -19.55
N LEU A 239 29.72 -1.99 -19.55
CA LEU A 239 28.64 -2.34 -20.48
C LEU A 239 29.04 -2.15 -21.95
N SER A 240 30.03 -1.30 -22.23
CA SER A 240 30.55 -1.06 -23.58
C SER A 240 31.31 -2.26 -24.15
N LYS A 241 31.73 -3.19 -23.28
CA LYS A 241 32.46 -4.42 -23.65
C LYS A 241 31.54 -5.63 -23.83
N LEU A 242 30.27 -5.50 -23.49
CA LEU A 242 29.29 -6.57 -23.63
C LEU A 242 28.77 -6.63 -25.06
N THR A 243 28.59 -7.85 -25.56
CA THR A 243 27.83 -8.10 -26.77
C THR A 243 26.35 -7.76 -26.57
N ASN A 244 25.63 -7.49 -27.65
CA ASN A 244 24.19 -7.22 -27.56
C ASN A 244 23.42 -8.40 -26.93
N ALA A 245 23.87 -9.65 -27.17
CA ALA A 245 23.27 -10.84 -26.56
C ALA A 245 23.47 -10.89 -25.03
N GLU A 246 24.64 -10.49 -24.54
CA GLU A 246 24.92 -10.40 -23.11
C GLU A 246 24.12 -9.27 -22.45
N VAL A 247 23.99 -8.12 -23.13
CA VAL A 247 23.15 -7.01 -22.67
C VAL A 247 21.68 -7.44 -22.58
N VAL A 248 21.14 -8.11 -23.60
CA VAL A 248 19.76 -8.63 -23.58
C VAL A 248 19.55 -9.60 -22.42
N SER A 249 20.49 -10.53 -22.20
CA SER A 249 20.42 -11.51 -21.12
C SER A 249 20.46 -10.83 -19.74
N LEU A 250 21.36 -9.85 -19.57
CA LEU A 250 21.46 -9.05 -18.36
C LEU A 250 20.16 -8.29 -18.09
N LEU A 251 19.59 -7.64 -19.10
CA LEU A 251 18.35 -6.89 -18.95
C LEU A 251 17.22 -7.83 -18.54
N GLN A 252 17.02 -8.95 -19.23
CA GLN A 252 16.00 -9.95 -18.87
C GLN A 252 16.15 -10.49 -17.44
N TYR A 253 17.38 -10.61 -16.93
CA TYR A 253 17.63 -11.03 -15.55
C TYR A 253 17.09 -10.04 -14.50
N HIS A 254 16.96 -8.76 -14.86
CA HIS A 254 16.39 -7.73 -13.99
C HIS A 254 14.86 -7.69 -14.01
N ALA A 255 14.18 -8.70 -14.57
CA ALA A 255 12.73 -8.77 -14.52
C ALA A 255 12.22 -10.19 -14.29
N THR A 256 11.05 -10.27 -13.67
CA THR A 256 10.29 -11.51 -13.50
C THR A 256 8.93 -11.37 -14.14
N ALA A 257 8.50 -12.38 -14.89
CA ALA A 257 7.21 -12.42 -15.58
C ALA A 257 6.01 -12.67 -14.63
N SER A 258 6.12 -12.19 -13.39
CA SER A 258 5.10 -12.27 -12.36
C SER A 258 5.07 -10.95 -11.60
N TYR A 259 3.87 -10.49 -11.24
CA TYR A 259 3.72 -9.33 -10.37
C TYR A 259 4.03 -9.71 -8.91
N SER A 260 5.05 -9.08 -8.34
CA SER A 260 5.47 -9.21 -6.94
C SER A 260 5.54 -7.83 -6.31
N PRO A 261 4.56 -7.44 -5.46
CA PRO A 261 4.60 -6.15 -4.77
C PRO A 261 5.74 -6.11 -3.75
N PHE A 262 6.16 -4.90 -3.36
CA PHE A 262 7.27 -4.69 -2.43
C PHE A 262 7.16 -5.51 -1.14
N GLY A 263 5.95 -5.66 -0.60
CA GLY A 263 5.72 -6.46 0.61
C GLY A 263 6.13 -7.93 0.45
N SER A 264 5.86 -8.53 -0.71
CA SER A 264 6.24 -9.92 -1.02
C SER A 264 7.74 -10.12 -1.27
N LEU A 265 8.50 -9.04 -1.44
CA LEU A 265 9.94 -9.07 -1.74
C LEU A 265 10.80 -8.96 -0.47
N LYS A 266 10.19 -8.66 0.68
CA LYS A 266 10.86 -8.70 1.97
C LYS A 266 10.83 -10.13 2.49
N ASN A 267 11.96 -10.82 2.37
CA ASN A 267 12.22 -12.08 3.06
C ASN A 267 12.33 -11.86 4.58
#